data_AF-A0A662JFS6-F1
#
_entry.id   AF-A0A662JFS6-F1
#
_cell.length_a   1.000
_cell.length_b   1.000
_cell.length_c   1.000
_cell.angle_alpha   90.00
_cell.angle_beta   90.00
_cell.angle_gamma   90.00
#
_symmetry.space_group_name_H-M   'P 1'
#
loop_
_entity.id
_entity.type
_entity.pdbx_description
1 polymer ?
#
loop_
_entity_poly.entity_id
_entity_poly.type
_entity_poly.pdbx_seq_one_letter_code
_entity_poly.pdbx_strand_id
1 'polypeptide(L)'
;MTVDQLINKFSRAGGFTAKHVAEAVEVLEEMFKDEKCTVFLSFPACLVATGLRGVLAGLIKRRLVDVIVTTGGTFDHDLARAWGGKYLSGSFQVDDVALSKQGIHRLGNVFVPKEDYGPLIEREVR
;
A
#
# COMPACT_ATOMS: atom_id res chain seq x y z
N MET A 1 -0.30 7.44 25.80
CA MET A 1 0.18 6.12 25.39
C MET A 1 0.91 6.29 24.06
N THR A 2 2.17 5.85 23.97
CA THR A 2 2.94 5.87 22.72
C THR A 2 2.62 4.66 21.84
N VAL A 3 3.06 4.66 20.58
CA VAL A 3 2.92 3.49 19.69
C VAL A 3 3.66 2.28 20.25
N ASP A 4 4.90 2.47 20.72
CA ASP A 4 5.68 1.42 21.38
C ASP A 4 4.95 0.82 22.61
N GLN A 5 4.36 1.67 23.45
CA GLN A 5 3.57 1.21 24.59
C GLN A 5 2.34 0.39 24.17
N LEU A 6 1.74 0.68 23.00
CA LEU A 6 0.63 -0.10 22.46
C LEU A 6 1.11 -1.48 21.98
N ILE A 7 2.20 -1.54 21.22
CA ILE A 7 2.78 -2.80 20.74
C ILE A 7 3.20 -3.70 21.91
N ASN A 8 3.83 -3.12 22.94
CA ASN A 8 4.18 -3.83 24.17
C ASN A 8 2.96 -4.37 24.94
N LYS A 9 1.79 -3.73 24.81
CA LYS A 9 0.54 -4.28 25.36
C LYS A 9 -0.03 -5.39 24.48
N PHE A 10 0.12 -5.30 23.17
CA PHE A 10 -0.32 -6.35 22.22
C PHE A 10 0.42 -7.68 22.45
N SER A 11 1.72 -7.66 22.75
CA SER A 11 2.47 -8.89 23.09
C SER A 11 1.95 -9.59 24.35
N ARG A 12 1.34 -8.83 25.27
CA ARG A 12 0.78 -9.32 26.55
C ARG A 12 -0.73 -9.48 26.54
N ALA A 13 -1.39 -9.28 25.40
CA ALA A 13 -2.86 -9.33 25.28
C ALA A 13 -3.43 -10.76 25.27
N GLY A 14 -2.59 -11.79 25.38
CA GLY A 14 -2.98 -13.20 25.50
C GLY A 14 -2.91 -13.99 24.20
N GLY A 15 -3.61 -13.58 23.14
CA GLY A 15 -3.66 -14.33 21.87
C GLY A 15 -4.31 -13.62 20.69
N PHE A 16 -4.47 -14.36 19.58
CA PHE A 16 -4.94 -13.87 18.27
C PHE A 16 -4.02 -12.84 17.61
N THR A 17 -4.56 -12.04 16.69
CA THR A 17 -3.80 -11.14 15.81
C THR A 17 -3.00 -10.08 16.55
N ALA A 18 -3.42 -9.65 17.74
CA ALA A 18 -2.66 -8.67 18.53
C ALA A 18 -1.24 -9.17 18.79
N LYS A 19 -1.09 -10.43 19.21
CA LYS A 19 0.22 -11.03 19.46
C LYS A 19 1.07 -11.09 18.19
N HIS A 20 0.48 -11.49 17.06
CA HIS A 20 1.19 -11.53 15.77
C HIS A 20 1.65 -10.16 15.30
N VAL A 21 0.89 -9.09 15.57
CA VAL A 21 1.33 -7.72 15.25
C VAL A 21 2.56 -7.34 16.07
N ALA A 22 2.60 -7.70 17.36
CA ALA A 22 3.76 -7.43 18.20
C ALA A 22 5.00 -8.22 17.76
N GLU A 23 4.83 -9.52 17.49
CA GLU A 23 5.90 -10.38 16.95
C GLU A 23 6.41 -9.86 15.60
N ALA A 24 5.52 -9.41 14.72
CA ALA A 24 5.93 -8.83 13.43
C ALA A 24 6.76 -7.54 13.59
N VAL A 25 6.45 -6.71 14.57
CA VAL A 25 7.25 -5.51 14.87
C VAL A 25 8.64 -5.91 15.38
N GLU A 26 8.73 -6.87 16.30
CA GLU A 26 10.01 -7.38 16.81
C GLU A 26 10.89 -7.92 15.68
N VAL A 27 10.33 -8.77 14.80
CA VAL A 27 11.05 -9.32 13.64
C VAL A 27 11.50 -8.22 12.68
N LEU A 28 10.64 -7.25 12.36
CA LEU A 28 11.02 -6.13 11.49
C LEU A 28 12.14 -5.28 12.10
N GLU A 29 12.10 -5.03 13.41
CA GLU A 29 13.17 -4.29 14.08
C GLU A 29 14.51 -5.04 14.07
N GLU A 30 14.50 -6.36 14.27
CA GLU A 30 15.70 -7.19 14.18
C GLU A 30 16.28 -7.15 12.76
N MET A 31 15.43 -7.35 11.75
CA MET A 31 15.83 -7.29 10.33
C MET A 31 16.40 -5.93 9.94
N PHE A 32 15.78 -4.83 10.37
CA PHE A 32 16.22 -3.48 10.03
C PHE A 32 17.49 -3.02 10.77
N LYS A 33 17.82 -3.64 11.92
CA LYS A 33 19.04 -3.34 12.69
C LYS A 33 20.24 -4.18 12.25
N ASP A 34 20.03 -5.31 11.58
CA ASP A 34 21.10 -6.18 11.09
C ASP A 34 21.59 -5.73 9.70
N GLU A 35 22.76 -5.09 9.64
CA GLU A 35 23.40 -4.65 8.39
C GLU A 35 23.77 -5.79 7.43
N LYS A 36 23.78 -7.05 7.90
CA LYS A 36 24.02 -8.24 7.07
C LYS A 36 22.72 -8.85 6.53
N CYS A 37 21.56 -8.42 7.02
CA CYS A 37 20.27 -8.91 6.58
C CYS A 37 19.90 -8.26 5.24
N THR A 38 19.58 -9.08 4.22
CA THR A 38 18.98 -8.58 2.98
C THR A 38 17.46 -8.61 3.10
N VAL A 39 16.81 -7.44 3.05
CA VAL A 39 15.38 -7.30 3.25
C VAL A 39 14.63 -7.32 1.92
N PHE A 40 13.80 -8.34 1.75
CA PHE A 40 12.87 -8.47 0.63
C PHE A 40 11.48 -7.98 1.04
N LEU A 41 10.94 -7.01 0.31
CA LEU A 41 9.58 -6.53 0.47
C LEU A 41 8.71 -6.99 -0.70
N SER A 42 7.72 -7.82 -0.41
CA SER A 42 6.74 -8.28 -1.40
C SER A 42 5.34 -7.78 -1.10
N PHE A 43 4.65 -7.23 -2.10
CA PHE A 43 3.28 -6.75 -1.96
C PHE A 43 2.48 -6.72 -3.27
N PRO A 44 1.13 -6.84 -3.22
CA PRO A 44 0.28 -6.68 -4.38
C PRO A 44 0.06 -5.21 -4.76
N ALA A 45 -0.18 -4.95 -6.05
CA ALA A 45 -0.41 -3.60 -6.59
C ALA A 45 -1.50 -2.77 -5.90
N CYS A 46 -2.54 -3.41 -5.37
CA CYS A 46 -3.68 -2.71 -4.78
C CYS A 46 -3.28 -1.82 -3.58
N LEU A 47 -2.16 -2.10 -2.90
CA LEU A 47 -1.68 -1.27 -1.80
C LEU A 47 -1.24 0.12 -2.27
N VAL A 48 -0.72 0.23 -3.50
CA VAL A 48 -0.23 1.50 -4.09
C VAL A 48 -1.37 2.44 -4.47
N ALA A 49 -2.55 1.88 -4.74
CA ALA A 49 -3.78 2.64 -4.92
C ALA A 49 -4.29 3.29 -3.61
N THR A 50 -3.71 2.96 -2.46
CA THR A 50 -4.10 3.50 -1.14
C THR A 50 -3.06 4.44 -0.55
N GLY A 51 -3.30 4.96 0.66
CA GLY A 51 -2.31 5.72 1.43
C GLY A 51 -1.03 4.93 1.74
N LEU A 52 -1.05 3.60 1.72
CA LEU A 52 0.11 2.77 2.04
C LEU A 52 1.26 2.98 1.04
N ARG A 53 0.99 3.47 -0.18
CA ARG A 53 1.99 3.99 -1.11
C ARG A 53 3.06 4.86 -0.44
N GLY A 54 2.65 5.78 0.43
CA GLY A 54 3.57 6.69 1.12
C GLY A 54 4.46 5.99 2.15
N VAL A 55 3.93 4.96 2.81
CA VAL A 55 4.71 4.13 3.75
C VAL A 55 5.75 3.31 2.99
N LEU A 56 5.35 2.66 1.89
CA LEU A 56 6.25 1.91 1.01
C LEU A 56 7.39 2.80 0.49
N ALA A 57 7.05 3.97 -0.05
CA ALA A 57 8.05 4.95 -0.50
C ALA A 57 8.96 5.42 0.65
N GLY A 58 8.42 5.55 1.87
CA GLY A 58 9.18 5.89 3.07
C GLY A 58 10.20 4.82 3.48
N LEU A 59 9.84 3.53 3.40
CA LEU A 59 10.75 2.42 3.66
C LEU A 59 11.91 2.40 2.66
N ILE A 60 11.60 2.58 1.38
CA ILE A 60 12.59 2.63 0.29
C ILE A 60 13.52 3.83 0.47
N LYS A 61 12.97 5.03 0.73
CA LYS A 61 13.75 6.25 0.91
C LYS A 61 14.72 6.16 2.09
N ARG A 62 14.35 5.42 3.14
CA ARG A 62 15.20 5.17 4.32
C ARG A 62 16.19 4.03 4.14
N ARG A 63 16.19 3.36 2.98
CA ARG A 63 17.04 2.19 2.67
C ARG A 63 16.84 1.04 3.68
N LEU A 64 15.59 0.83 4.09
CA LEU A 64 15.20 -0.30 4.95
C LEU A 64 14.84 -1.56 4.15
N VAL A 65 14.85 -1.47 2.82
CA VAL A 65 14.46 -2.54 1.89
C VAL A 65 15.49 -2.58 0.78
N ASP A 66 15.99 -3.79 0.48
CA ASP A 66 16.99 -4.02 -0.54
C ASP A 66 16.37 -4.49 -1.86
N VAL A 67 15.34 -5.35 -1.76
CA VAL A 67 14.70 -5.96 -2.93
C VAL A 67 13.18 -5.82 -2.85
N ILE A 68 12.56 -5.40 -3.95
CA ILE A 68 11.10 -5.29 -4.08
C ILE A 68 10.60 -6.34 -5.06
N VAL A 69 9.56 -7.08 -4.66
CA VAL A 69 8.84 -8.01 -5.52
C VAL A 69 7.37 -7.61 -5.55
N THR A 70 6.84 -7.26 -6.72
CA THR A 70 5.46 -6.79 -6.84
C THR A 70 4.90 -7.08 -8.22
N THR A 71 3.61 -6.81 -8.44
CA THR A 71 2.94 -7.02 -9.73
C THR A 71 2.96 -5.75 -10.58
N GLY A 72 2.80 -5.90 -11.90
CA GLY A 72 2.92 -4.79 -12.87
C GLY A 72 2.04 -3.58 -12.58
N GLY A 73 0.80 -3.81 -12.10
CA GLY A 73 -0.13 -2.72 -11.75
C GLY A 73 0.38 -1.77 -10.65
N THR A 74 1.44 -2.15 -9.92
CA THR A 74 2.11 -1.23 -8.98
C THR A 74 2.63 -0.01 -9.71
N PHE A 75 3.24 -0.18 -10.88
CA PHE A 75 3.79 0.92 -11.66
C PHE A 75 2.68 1.81 -12.21
N ASP A 76 1.61 1.22 -12.74
CA ASP A 76 0.47 1.97 -13.27
C ASP A 76 -0.17 2.85 -12.19
N HIS A 77 -0.44 2.29 -11.00
CA HIS A 77 -1.01 3.05 -9.88
C HIS A 77 -0.04 4.12 -9.35
N ASP A 78 1.25 3.81 -9.27
CA ASP A 78 2.25 4.76 -8.79
C ASP A 78 2.39 5.96 -9.74
N LEU A 79 2.53 5.69 -11.04
CA LEU A 79 2.67 6.70 -12.09
C LEU A 79 1.42 7.57 -12.22
N ALA A 80 0.23 6.96 -12.32
CA ALA A 80 -1.04 7.70 -12.38
C ALA A 80 -1.15 8.69 -11.21
N ARG A 81 -0.81 8.25 -10.00
CA ARG A 81 -0.87 9.12 -8.82
C ARG A 81 0.29 10.12 -8.75
N ALA A 82 1.45 9.81 -9.30
CA ALA A 82 2.57 10.75 -9.41
C ALA A 82 2.20 11.93 -10.33
N TRP A 83 1.45 11.67 -11.41
CA TRP A 83 0.96 12.67 -12.35
C TRP A 83 -0.40 13.29 -11.98
N GLY A 84 -0.85 13.09 -10.74
CA GLY A 84 -1.99 13.82 -10.18
C GLY A 84 -3.35 13.14 -10.33
N GLY A 85 -3.41 11.92 -10.87
CA GLY A 85 -4.62 11.11 -10.94
C GLY A 85 -5.25 10.89 -9.57
N LYS A 86 -6.57 11.00 -9.47
CA LYS A 86 -7.31 10.97 -8.21
C LYS A 86 -7.78 9.57 -7.87
N TYR A 87 -7.54 9.19 -6.62
CA TYR A 87 -7.97 7.94 -6.02
C TYR A 87 -8.83 8.30 -4.82
N LEU A 88 -10.12 7.99 -4.91
CA LEU A 88 -11.14 8.44 -3.98
C LEU A 88 -11.55 7.30 -3.07
N SER A 89 -11.85 7.62 -1.81
CA SER A 89 -12.48 6.66 -0.92
C SER A 89 -13.90 6.36 -1.40
N GLY A 90 -14.23 5.08 -1.49
CA GLY A 90 -15.52 4.58 -1.92
C GLY A 90 -16.02 3.48 -0.99
N SER A 91 -16.82 2.58 -1.54
CA SER A 91 -17.42 1.46 -0.80
C SER A 91 -17.38 0.19 -1.65
N PHE A 92 -17.32 -0.95 -0.97
CA PHE A 92 -17.50 -2.25 -1.61
C PHE A 92 -18.95 -2.48 -2.09
N GLN A 93 -19.91 -1.78 -1.48
CA GLN A 93 -21.35 -1.96 -1.70
C GLN A 93 -21.90 -0.90 -2.67
N VAL A 94 -21.39 -0.90 -3.90
CA VAL A 94 -21.83 0.02 -4.96
C VAL A 94 -22.06 -0.74 -6.27
N ASP A 95 -23.08 -0.34 -7.04
CA ASP A 95 -23.39 -0.92 -8.34
C ASP A 95 -22.31 -0.57 -9.39
N ASP A 96 -21.62 -1.59 -9.88
CA ASP A 96 -20.59 -1.46 -10.92
C ASP A 96 -21.14 -0.97 -12.25
N VAL A 97 -22.42 -1.25 -12.56
CA VAL A 97 -23.06 -0.73 -13.78
C VAL A 97 -23.22 0.78 -13.69
N ALA A 98 -23.64 1.29 -12.53
CA ALA A 98 -23.72 2.73 -12.28
C ALA A 98 -22.33 3.40 -12.33
N LEU A 99 -21.31 2.81 -11.68
CA LEU A 99 -19.94 3.33 -11.73
C LEU A 99 -19.38 3.37 -13.15
N SER A 100 -19.60 2.30 -13.93
CA SER A 100 -19.14 2.24 -15.32
C SER A 100 -19.78 3.32 -16.19
N LYS A 101 -21.09 3.57 -16.02
CA LYS A 101 -21.81 4.67 -16.68
C LYS A 101 -21.26 6.05 -16.33
N GLN A 102 -20.73 6.21 -15.12
CA GLN A 102 -20.07 7.45 -14.67
C GLN A 102 -18.58 7.52 -15.06
N GLY A 103 -18.06 6.50 -15.75
CA GLY A 103 -16.64 6.48 -16.14
C GLY A 103 -15.70 6.28 -14.95
N ILE A 104 -16.11 5.53 -13.94
CA ILE A 104 -15.32 5.25 -12.73
C ILE A 104 -14.93 3.77 -12.70
N HIS A 105 -13.64 3.50 -12.51
CA HIS A 105 -13.12 2.19 -12.14
C HIS A 105 -13.19 1.98 -10.63
N ARG A 106 -13.52 0.74 -10.21
CA ARG A 106 -13.52 0.35 -8.80
C ARG A 106 -12.41 -0.65 -8.52
N LEU A 107 -11.62 -0.35 -7.49
CA LEU A 107 -10.62 -1.25 -6.90
C LEU A 107 -10.98 -1.46 -5.42
N GLY A 108 -11.77 -2.49 -5.14
CA GLY A 108 -12.32 -2.72 -3.80
C GLY A 108 -13.24 -1.58 -3.36
N ASN A 109 -12.81 -0.79 -2.38
CA ASN A 109 -13.44 0.44 -1.90
C ASN A 109 -12.67 1.70 -2.29
N VAL A 110 -11.88 1.65 -3.36
CA VAL A 110 -11.20 2.81 -3.96
C VAL A 110 -11.80 3.06 -5.33
N PHE A 111 -12.19 4.30 -5.60
CA PHE A 111 -12.74 4.74 -6.88
C PHE A 111 -11.71 5.55 -7.64
N VAL A 112 -11.55 5.24 -8.92
CA VAL A 112 -10.56 5.86 -9.81
C VAL A 112 -11.29 6.30 -11.08
N PRO A 113 -11.43 7.63 -11.34
CA PRO A 113 -11.94 8.11 -12.61
C PRO A 113 -11.11 7.54 -13.76
N LYS A 114 -11.75 7.12 -14.86
CA LYS A 114 -11.07 6.54 -16.03
C LYS A 114 -9.95 7.45 -16.53
N GLU A 115 -10.24 8.74 -16.66
CA GLU A 115 -9.30 9.78 -17.13
C GLU A 115 -8.04 9.91 -16.26
N ASP A 116 -8.14 9.54 -14.97
CA ASP A 116 -7.06 9.64 -14.00
C ASP A 116 -6.17 8.39 -13.96
N TYR A 117 -6.43 7.40 -14.82
CA TYR A 117 -5.67 6.16 -14.90
C TYR A 117 -5.17 5.91 -16.33
N GLY A 118 -5.99 5.28 -17.18
CA GLY A 118 -5.56 4.82 -18.51
C GLY A 118 -5.09 5.98 -19.41
N PRO A 119 -5.97 6.93 -19.76
CA PRO A 119 -5.62 8.08 -20.59
C PRO A 119 -4.50 8.95 -20.00
N LEU A 120 -4.45 9.10 -18.67
CA LEU A 120 -3.36 9.80 -18.00
C LEU A 120 -2.03 9.09 -18.23
N ILE A 121 -1.93 7.79 -17.91
CA ILE A 121 -0.70 7.03 -18.08
C ILE A 121 -0.26 7.01 -19.56
N GLU A 122 -1.20 6.73 -20.47
CA GLU A 122 -0.91 6.67 -21.91
C GLU A 122 -0.35 7.98 -22.47
N ARG A 123 -0.82 9.13 -21.96
CA ARG A 123 -0.34 10.45 -22.37
C ARG A 123 1.07 10.74 -21.86
N GLU A 124 1.38 10.39 -20.62
CA GLU A 124 2.64 10.77 -19.97
C GLU A 124 3.78 9.78 -20.24
N VAL A 125 3.48 8.53 -20.65
CA VAL A 125 4.48 7.49 -20.96
C VAL A 125 4.87 7.45 -22.45
N ARG A 126 4.06 8.03 -23.35
CA ARG A 126 4.37 8.14 -24.79
C ARG A 126 5.32 9.27 -25.11
#